data_AF-A0A5C4WF46-F1
#
_entry.id   AF-A0A5C4WF46-F1
#
_cell.length_a   1.000
_cell.length_b   1.000
_cell.length_c   1.000
_cell.angle_alpha   90.00
_cell.angle_beta   90.00
_cell.angle_gamma   90.00
#
_symmetry.space_group_name_H-M   'P 1'
#
loop_
_entity.id
_entity.type
_entity.pdbx_description
1 polymer ?
#
loop_
_entity_poly.entity_id
_entity_poly.type
_entity_poly.pdbx_seq_one_letter_code
_entity_poly.pdbx_strand_id
1 'polypeptide(L)' 'HLIILQKCTRPTRLVDVAAELGLPIGVVRVLVGDLHAQQLVQVEHPPPAPDAKVLLEVISGLKAL' A
#
# COMPACT_ATOMS: atom_id res chain seq x y z
N HIS A 1 3.15 -11.33 13.32
CA HIS A 1 1.98 -10.52 13.72
C HIS A 1 2.31 -9.41 14.71
N LEU A 2 2.82 -9.67 15.91
CA LEU A 2 3.08 -8.60 16.92
C LEU A 2 3.99 -7.45 16.43
N ILE A 3 5.03 -7.75 15.65
CA ILE A 3 5.92 -6.72 15.09
C ILE A 3 5.19 -5.81 14.09
N ILE A 4 4.22 -6.34 13.33
CA ILE A 4 3.41 -5.55 12.39
C ILE A 4 2.50 -4.60 13.19
N LEU A 5 1.88 -5.08 14.27
CA LEU A 5 1.04 -4.25 15.14
C LEU A 5 1.80 -3.10 15.80
N GLN A 6 3.03 -3.34 16.26
CA GLN A 6 3.88 -2.28 16.81
C GLN A 6 4.17 -1.18 15.78
N LYS A 7 4.30 -1.54 14.50
CA LYS A 7 4.56 -0.61 13.40
C LYS A 7 3.31 0.16 12.96
N CYS A 8 2.11 -0.42 13.11
CA CYS A 8 0.84 0.22 12.76
C CYS A 8 0.32 1.24 13.81
N THR A 9 1.18 1.74 14.72
CA THR A 9 0.83 2.82 15.66
C THR A 9 0.60 4.17 14.95
N ARG A 10 1.00 4.29 13.69
CA ARG A 10 0.74 5.40 12.78
C ARG A 10 0.47 4.87 11.36
N PRO A 11 -0.19 5.64 10.48
CA PRO A 11 -0.35 5.26 9.08
C PRO A 11 1.02 4.93 8.47
N THR A 12 1.19 3.69 8.01
CA THR A 12 2.47 3.16 7.53
C THR A 12 2.25 2.45 6.21
N ARG A 13 3.12 2.71 5.22
CA ARG A 13 3.00 2.05 3.91
C ARG A 13 3.42 0.59 4.05
N LEU A 14 2.68 -0.32 3.39
CA LEU A 14 3.02 -1.75 3.41
C LEU A 14 4.42 -2.03 2.84
N VAL A 15 4.89 -1.22 1.89
CA VAL A 15 6.24 -1.36 1.33
C VAL A 15 7.35 -1.07 2.35
N ASP A 16 7.12 -0.13 3.27
CA ASP A 16 8.07 0.19 4.32
C ASP A 16 8.15 -0.96 5.34
N VAL A 17 6.99 -1.53 5.69
CA VAL A 17 6.90 -2.72 6.56
C VAL A 17 7.60 -3.92 5.91
N ALA A 18 7.43 -4.13 4.60
CA ALA A 18 8.08 -5.21 3.87
C ALA A 18 9.60 -5.05 3.82
N ALA A 19 10.08 -3.84 3.55
CA ALA A 19 11.51 -3.54 3.53
C ALA A 19 12.16 -3.76 4.90
N GLU A 20 11.55 -3.29 5.98
CA GLU A 20 12.08 -3.49 7.33
C GLU A 20 12.04 -4.95 7.81
N LEU A 21 11.01 -5.71 7.42
CA LEU A 21 10.90 -7.13 7.78
C LEU A 21 11.71 -8.05 6.86
N GLY A 22 12.23 -7.54 5.73
CA GLY A 22 12.90 -8.36 4.73
C GLY A 22 11.97 -9.40 4.07
N LEU A 23 10.67 -9.12 4.00
CA LEU A 23 9.66 -10.05 3.49
C LEU A 23 9.11 -9.60 2.13
N PRO A 24 8.72 -10.54 1.24
CA PRO A 24 8.01 -10.20 0.02
C PRO A 24 6.70 -9.43 0.31
N ILE A 25 6.40 -8.42 -0.49
CA ILE A 25 5.22 -7.56 -0.30
C ILE A 25 3.90 -8.36 -0.27
N GLY A 26 3.82 -9.45 -1.05
CA GLY A 26 2.65 -10.35 -1.04
C GLY A 26 2.42 -11.02 0.31
N VAL A 27 3.50 -11.45 0.98
CA VAL A 27 3.44 -12.05 2.32
C VAL A 27 2.95 -11.03 3.34
N VAL A 28 3.50 -9.81 3.30
CA VAL A 28 3.06 -8.72 4.18
C VAL A 28 1.59 -8.38 3.95
N ARG A 29 1.10 -8.36 2.70
CA ARG A 29 -0.32 -8.13 2.39
C ARG A 29 -1.22 -9.19 3.02
N VAL A 30 -0.83 -10.46 3.00
CA VAL A 30 -1.61 -11.55 3.65
C VAL A 30 -1.65 -11.34 5.16
N LEU A 31 -0.50 -11.13 5.79
CA LEU A 31 -0.41 -10.94 7.25
C LEU A 31 -1.20 -9.70 7.72
N VAL A 32 -1.14 -8.59 6.98
CA VAL A 32 -1.93 -7.39 7.27
C VAL A 32 -3.41 -7.64 7.03
N GLY A 33 -3.77 -8.40 5.99
CA GLY A 33 -5.14 -8.83 5.72
C GLY A 33 -5.73 -9.64 6.89
N ASP A 34 -4.96 -10.56 7.47
CA ASP A 34 -5.38 -11.35 8.62
C ASP A 34 -5.62 -10.46 9.86
N LEU A 35 -4.73 -9.50 10.12
CA LEU A 35 -4.92 -8.53 11.21
C LEU A 35 -6.13 -7.62 10.99
N HIS A 36 -6.36 -7.20 9.75
CA HIS A 36 -7.52 -6.38 9.39
C HIS A 36 -8.82 -7.16 9.55
N ALA A 37 -8.85 -8.43 9.16
CA ALA A 37 -10.00 -9.32 9.37
C ALA A 37 -10.30 -9.53 10.87
N GLN A 38 -9.27 -9.50 11.72
CA GLN A 38 -9.40 -9.54 13.18
C GLN A 38 -9.69 -8.16 13.79
N GLN A 39 -9.86 -7.11 12.99
CA GLN A 39 -10.08 -5.73 13.42
C GLN A 39 -8.96 -5.15 14.29
N LEU A 40 -7.75 -5.69 14.20
CA LEU A 40 -6.58 -5.23 14.96
C LEU A 40 -5.86 -4.06 14.28
N VAL A 41 -6.11 -3.85 12.98
CA VAL A 41 -5.57 -2.74 12.18
C VAL A 41 -6.63 -2.21 11.23
N GLN A 42 -6.57 -0.93 10.90
CA GLN A 42 -7.30 -0.36 9.78
C GLN A 42 -6.39 -0.26 8.55
N VAL A 43 -6.94 -0.54 7.38
CA VAL A 43 -6.24 -0.41 6.10
C VAL A 43 -6.94 0.67 5.29
N GLU A 44 -6.23 1.77 5.03
CA GLU A 44 -6.67 2.77 4.06
C GLU A 44 -6.25 2.32 2.66
N HIS A 45 -7.22 2.29 1.75
CA HIS A 45 -6.91 2.17 0.33
C HIS A 45 -6.57 3.56 -0.21
N PRO A 46 -5.50 3.68 -1.03
CA PRO A 46 -5.28 4.91 -1.75
C PRO A 46 -6.51 5.22 -2.60
N PRO A 47 -6.77 6.52 -2.87
CA PRO A 47 -7.84 6.89 -3.79
C PRO A 47 -7.66 6.16 -5.12
N PRO A 48 -8.78 5.84 -5.81
CA PRO A 48 -8.71 5.17 -7.10
C PRO A 48 -7.77 5.94 -8.03
N ALA A 49 -6.89 5.20 -8.72
CA ALA A 49 -6.00 5.81 -9.69
C ALA A 49 -6.83 6.49 -10.80
N PRO A 50 -6.33 7.60 -11.39
CA PRO A 50 -6.97 8.21 -12.55
C PRO A 50 -7.14 7.19 -13.67
N ASP A 51 -8.20 7.36 -14.46
CA ASP A 51 -8.45 6.51 -15.63
C ASP A 51 -7.24 6.48 -16.56
N ALA A 52 -6.92 5.29 -17.09
CA ALA A 52 -5.72 5.11 -17.92
C ALA A 52 -5.71 6.04 -19.14
N LYS A 53 -6.89 6.37 -19.68
CA LYS A 53 -7.04 7.36 -20.76
C LYS A 53 -6.55 8.75 -20.36
N VAL A 54 -6.95 9.23 -19.19
CA VAL A 54 -6.51 10.52 -18.64
C VAL A 54 -5.00 10.51 -18.43
N LEU A 55 -4.45 9.41 -17.91
CA LEU A 55 -3.01 9.26 -17.72
C LEU A 55 -2.24 9.32 -19.05
N LEU A 56 -2.76 8.65 -20.08
CA LEU A 56 -2.19 8.65 -21.43
C LEU A 56 -2.25 10.03 -22.08
N GLU A 57 -3.34 10.77 -21.90
CA GLU A 57 -3.47 12.16 -22.36
C GLU A 57 -2.43 13.06 -21.70
N VAL A 58 -2.25 12.96 -20.38
CA VAL A 58 -1.24 13.74 -19.65
C VAL A 58 0.17 13.40 -20.11
N ILE A 59 0.52 12.11 -20.25
CA ILE A 59 1.84 11.68 -20.72
C ILE A 59 2.09 12.17 -22.14
N SER A 60 1.09 12.11 -23.01
CA SER A 60 1.20 12.57 -24.40
C SER A 60 1.39 14.08 -24.46
N GLY A 61 0.66 14.84 -23.65
CA GLY A 61 0.81 16.29 -23.53
C GLY A 61 2.20 16.70 -23.02
N LEU A 62 2.75 16.01 -22.01
CA LEU A 62 4.10 16.28 -21.50
C LEU A 62 5.21 16.00 -22.52
N LYS A 63 5.01 15.05 -23.45
CA LYS A 63 5.97 14.71 -24.51
C LYS A 63 5.92 15.66 -25.72
N ALA A 64 4.87 16.47 -25.84
CA ALA A 64 4.70 17.41 -26.93
C ALA A 64 5.31 18.80 -26.63
N LEU A 65 5.93 18.96 -25.45
CA LEU A 65 6.64 20.15 -24.99
C LEU A 65 8.15 20.05 -25.22
#